data_AF-A0A7X8JPB3-F1
#
_entry.id   AF-A0A7X8JPB3-F1
#
_cell.length_a   1.000
_cell.length_b   1.000
_cell.length_c   1.000
_cell.angle_alpha   90.00
_cell.angle_beta   90.00
_cell.angle_gamma   90.00
#
_symmetry.space_group_name_H-M   'P 1'
#
loop_
_entity.id
_entity.type
_entity.pdbx_description
1 polymer ?
#
loop_
_entity_poly.entity_id
_entity_poly.type
_entity_poly.pdbx_seq_one_letter_code
_entity_poly.pdbx_strand_id
1 'polypeptide(L)'
;MGWSVYLPYKVGHLHFLPVSIMAICAYFAGIASRNWHWSFFPILLTGILIGFAVSYIVAKVIGDAPPFSVVIVGLTFIFIAKTVIENWDYLGGSIGLFGIPSIKYLVLWTYLLLLIVGYLISMVENSQLARKAAVISEDRVLAASLGIRGKELVIFFHTFSGIIAGLAGILYALLIGGLAVDFFGFLMIGTLMAILFVGGY
;
A
#
# COMPACT_ATOMS: atom_id res chain seq x y z
N MET A 1 6.16 2.21 4.97
CA MET A 1 5.98 1.30 3.81
C MET A 1 6.24 -0.17 4.09
N GLY A 2 7.34 -0.57 4.76
CA GLY A 2 7.63 -1.98 5.04
C GLY A 2 6.45 -2.76 5.65
N TRP A 3 5.76 -2.17 6.64
CA TRP A 3 4.58 -2.77 7.25
C TRP A 3 3.41 -3.04 6.30
N SER A 4 3.27 -2.29 5.21
CA SER A 4 2.22 -2.57 4.23
C SER A 4 2.44 -3.92 3.54
N VAL A 5 3.68 -4.31 3.27
CA VAL A 5 4.00 -5.61 2.64
C VAL A 5 3.99 -6.73 3.69
N TYR A 6 4.39 -6.43 4.93
CA TYR A 6 4.38 -7.37 6.04
C TYR A 6 2.99 -7.95 6.35
N LEU A 7 1.94 -7.12 6.29
CA LEU A 7 0.60 -7.52 6.73
C LEU A 7 0.03 -8.71 5.92
N PRO A 8 0.01 -8.70 4.58
CA PRO A 8 -0.47 -9.86 3.81
C PRO A 8 0.52 -11.02 3.78
N TYR A 9 1.81 -10.76 4.02
CA TYR A 9 2.79 -11.83 4.20
C TYR A 9 2.39 -12.76 5.36
N LYS A 10 1.78 -12.24 6.44
CA LYS A 10 1.24 -13.07 7.53
C LYS A 10 0.16 -14.07 7.11
N VAL A 11 -0.50 -13.86 5.98
CA VAL A 11 -1.52 -14.78 5.43
C VAL A 11 -0.92 -15.72 4.37
N GLY A 12 0.41 -15.71 4.21
CA GLY A 12 1.14 -16.45 3.19
C GLY A 12 1.03 -15.84 1.80
N HIS A 13 0.64 -14.56 1.68
CA HIS A 13 0.53 -13.84 0.41
C HIS A 13 1.62 -12.78 0.32
N LEU A 14 2.56 -12.96 -0.61
CA LEU A 14 3.49 -11.89 -1.01
C LEU A 14 2.80 -11.05 -2.10
N HIS A 15 2.36 -9.85 -1.76
CA HIS A 15 1.67 -8.95 -2.69
C HIS A 15 2.45 -7.65 -2.89
N PHE A 16 2.66 -7.27 -4.15
CA PHE A 16 3.39 -6.04 -4.51
C PHE A 16 2.48 -4.86 -4.87
N LEU A 17 1.17 -5.08 -4.80
CA LEU A 17 0.13 -4.06 -4.97
C LEU A 17 0.33 -2.77 -4.15
N PRO A 18 0.90 -2.80 -2.92
CA PRO A 18 1.16 -1.58 -2.14
C PRO A 18 2.02 -0.55 -2.88
N VAL A 19 2.96 -0.99 -3.72
CA VAL A 19 3.82 -0.08 -4.49
C VAL A 19 3.00 0.69 -5.52
N SER A 20 2.08 0.02 -6.22
CA SER A 20 1.18 0.67 -7.17
C SER A 20 0.20 1.62 -6.47
N ILE A 21 -0.35 1.20 -5.33
CA ILE A 21 -1.26 2.05 -4.54
C ILE A 21 -0.51 3.29 -4.04
N MET A 22 0.75 3.14 -3.63
CA MET A 22 1.61 4.27 -3.29
C MET A 22 1.69 5.27 -4.44
N ALA A 23 1.96 4.78 -5.66
CA ALA A 23 2.06 5.62 -6.84
C ALA A 23 0.74 6.36 -7.08
N ILE A 24 -0.37 5.64 -7.15
CA ILE A 24 -1.70 6.22 -7.41
C ILE A 24 -2.03 7.31 -6.38
N CYS A 25 -1.86 7.03 -5.09
CA CYS A 25 -2.14 7.99 -4.03
C CYS A 25 -1.15 9.17 -4.01
N ALA A 26 0.13 8.93 -4.33
CA ALA A 26 1.14 9.98 -4.42
C ALA A 26 0.83 10.97 -5.55
N TYR A 27 0.54 10.47 -6.75
CA TYR A 27 0.18 11.30 -7.90
C TYR A 27 -1.13 12.06 -7.68
N PHE A 28 -2.13 11.40 -7.08
CA PHE A 28 -3.37 12.06 -6.66
C PHE A 28 -3.09 13.20 -5.68
N ALA A 29 -2.29 12.96 -4.63
CA ALA A 29 -1.94 13.98 -3.64
C ALA A 29 -1.15 15.14 -4.26
N GLY A 30 -0.23 14.84 -5.18
CA GLY A 30 0.53 15.85 -5.91
C GLY A 30 -0.37 16.77 -6.74
N ILE A 31 -1.31 16.20 -7.50
CA ILE A 31 -2.27 16.97 -8.30
C ILE A 31 -3.23 17.77 -7.42
N ALA A 32 -3.81 17.13 -6.39
CA ALA A 32 -4.77 17.80 -5.50
C ALA A 32 -4.13 18.97 -4.75
N SER A 33 -2.86 18.83 -4.36
CA SER A 33 -2.09 19.90 -3.70
C SER A 33 -1.69 21.00 -4.68
N ARG A 34 -1.18 20.64 -5.87
CA ARG A 34 -0.67 21.59 -6.87
C ARG A 34 -1.77 22.35 -7.61
N ASN A 35 -2.79 21.65 -8.12
CA ASN A 35 -3.78 22.22 -9.03
C ASN A 35 -5.05 22.66 -8.30
N TRP A 36 -5.49 21.89 -7.30
CA TRP A 36 -6.73 22.18 -6.57
C TRP A 36 -6.49 22.94 -5.26
N HIS A 37 -5.24 23.13 -4.87
CA HIS A 37 -4.83 23.81 -3.63
C HIS A 37 -5.55 23.28 -2.39
N TRP A 38 -5.82 21.97 -2.35
CA TRP A 38 -6.47 21.36 -1.21
C TRP A 38 -5.57 21.38 0.03
N SER A 39 -6.18 21.61 1.19
CA SER A 39 -5.50 21.48 2.48
C SER A 39 -5.05 20.03 2.75
N PHE A 40 -4.13 19.86 3.70
CA PHE A 40 -3.58 18.55 4.08
C PHE A 40 -4.65 17.50 4.43
N PHE A 41 -5.64 17.86 5.25
CA PHE A 41 -6.62 16.91 5.78
C PHE A 41 -7.54 16.31 4.69
N PRO A 42 -8.13 17.10 3.77
CA PRO A 42 -8.86 16.54 2.63
C PRO A 42 -8.03 15.59 1.76
N ILE A 43 -6.78 15.95 1.47
CA ILE A 43 -5.88 15.11 0.67
C ILE A 43 -5.60 13.79 1.40
N LEU A 44 -5.33 13.85 2.70
CA LEU A 44 -5.08 12.67 3.53
C LEU A 44 -6.29 11.73 3.51
N LEU A 45 -7.48 12.25 3.78
CA LEU A 45 -8.71 11.44 3.86
C LEU A 45 -9.05 10.80 2.50
N THR A 46 -9.03 11.59 1.43
CA THR A 46 -9.36 11.10 0.08
C THR A 46 -8.31 10.12 -0.44
N GLY A 47 -7.02 10.35 -0.18
CA GLY A 47 -5.98 9.41 -0.56
C GLY A 47 -6.05 8.08 0.22
N ILE A 48 -6.42 8.11 1.51
CA ILE A 48 -6.71 6.88 2.29
C ILE A 48 -7.89 6.12 1.66
N LEU A 49 -8.96 6.83 1.30
CA LEU A 49 -10.15 6.24 0.70
C LEU A 49 -9.84 5.61 -0.67
N ILE A 50 -9.00 6.25 -1.48
CA ILE A 50 -8.52 5.67 -2.75
C ILE A 50 -7.70 4.41 -2.48
N GLY A 51 -6.75 4.45 -1.55
CA GLY A 51 -5.95 3.29 -1.17
C GLY A 51 -6.80 2.12 -0.66
N PHE A 52 -7.80 2.41 0.18
CA PHE A 52 -8.80 1.45 0.63
C PHE A 52 -9.61 0.87 -0.52
N ALA A 53 -10.18 1.70 -1.38
CA ALA A 53 -11.05 1.26 -2.48
C ALA A 53 -10.29 0.37 -3.47
N VAL A 54 -9.10 0.81 -3.92
CA VAL A 54 -8.28 0.05 -4.88
C VAL A 54 -7.84 -1.28 -4.26
N SER A 55 -7.32 -1.27 -3.04
CA SER A 55 -6.90 -2.53 -2.39
C SER A 55 -8.06 -3.47 -2.12
N TYR A 56 -9.21 -2.97 -1.68
CA TYR A 56 -10.39 -3.78 -1.40
C TYR A 56 -10.94 -4.44 -2.67
N ILE A 57 -11.06 -3.68 -3.77
CA ILE A 57 -11.53 -4.20 -5.07
C ILE A 57 -10.60 -5.31 -5.55
N VAL A 58 -9.29 -5.04 -5.55
CA VAL A 58 -8.29 -6.01 -6.02
C VAL A 58 -8.24 -7.24 -5.11
N ALA A 59 -8.31 -7.06 -3.79
CA ALA A 59 -8.32 -8.15 -2.84
C ALA A 59 -9.58 -9.03 -2.94
N LYS A 60 -10.73 -8.45 -3.28
CA LYS A 60 -11.96 -9.23 -3.51
C LYS A 60 -11.82 -10.21 -4.68
N VAL A 61 -11.07 -9.81 -5.72
CA VAL A 61 -10.80 -10.63 -6.91
C VAL A 61 -9.73 -11.69 -6.61
N ILE A 62 -8.67 -11.31 -5.88
CA ILE A 62 -7.47 -12.14 -5.69
C ILE A 62 -7.52 -12.95 -4.38
N GLY A 63 -8.48 -12.72 -3.48
CA GLY A 63 -8.50 -13.28 -2.13
C GLY A 63 -8.39 -14.82 -2.06
N ASP A 64 -8.94 -15.51 -3.05
CA ASP A 64 -8.89 -16.99 -3.15
C ASP A 64 -7.73 -17.51 -4.02
N ALA A 65 -6.94 -16.62 -4.62
CA ALA A 65 -5.91 -17.00 -5.56
C ALA A 65 -4.69 -17.65 -4.86
N PRO A 66 -3.99 -18.55 -5.56
CA PRO A 66 -2.72 -19.09 -5.09
C PRO A 66 -1.69 -17.98 -4.82
N PRO A 67 -0.81 -18.12 -3.81
CA PRO A 67 0.19 -17.10 -3.47
C PRO A 67 1.03 -16.61 -4.65
N PHE A 68 1.43 -17.53 -5.53
CA PHE A 68 2.22 -17.19 -6.72
C PHE A 68 1.44 -16.31 -7.72
N SER A 69 0.15 -16.55 -7.88
CA SER A 69 -0.72 -15.71 -8.71
C SER A 69 -0.85 -14.29 -8.13
N VAL A 70 -0.93 -14.16 -6.80
CA VAL A 70 -0.99 -12.86 -6.12
C VAL A 70 0.26 -12.03 -6.40
N VAL A 71 1.44 -12.66 -6.39
CA VAL A 71 2.72 -12.01 -6.72
C VAL A 71 2.70 -11.47 -8.15
N ILE A 72 2.32 -12.31 -9.12
CA ILE A 72 2.27 -11.92 -10.53
C ILE A 72 1.32 -10.76 -10.73
N VAL A 73 0.10 -10.84 -10.17
CA VAL A 73 -0.89 -9.76 -10.32
C VAL A 73 -0.38 -8.46 -9.68
N GLY A 74 0.28 -8.54 -8.52
CA GLY A 74 0.91 -7.38 -7.89
C GLY A 74 1.97 -6.73 -8.78
N LEU A 75 2.85 -7.52 -9.40
CA LEU A 75 3.85 -7.01 -10.36
C LEU A 75 3.19 -6.40 -11.59
N THR A 76 2.21 -7.06 -12.19
CA THR A 76 1.49 -6.54 -13.36
C THR A 76 0.83 -5.20 -13.04
N PHE A 77 0.24 -5.05 -11.85
CA PHE A 77 -0.39 -3.80 -11.45
C PHE A 77 0.61 -2.65 -11.29
N ILE A 78 1.88 -2.93 -10.94
CA ILE A 78 2.95 -1.92 -10.92
C ILE A 78 3.21 -1.42 -12.34
N PHE A 79 3.38 -2.34 -13.30
CA PHE A 79 3.61 -1.95 -14.70
C PHE A 79 2.42 -1.20 -15.29
N ILE A 80 1.19 -1.66 -15.04
CA ILE A 80 -0.01 -0.95 -15.50
C ILE A 80 -0.05 0.47 -14.93
N ALA A 81 0.16 0.63 -13.62
CA ALA A 81 0.21 1.95 -13.00
C ALA A 81 1.31 2.83 -13.62
N LYS A 82 2.51 2.27 -13.82
CA LYS A 82 3.64 2.97 -14.44
C LYS A 82 3.30 3.45 -15.85
N THR A 83 2.80 2.56 -16.70
CA THR A 83 2.45 2.88 -18.10
C THR A 83 1.32 3.90 -18.17
N VAL A 84 0.31 3.83 -17.30
CA VAL A 84 -0.77 4.82 -17.25
C VAL A 84 -0.23 6.21 -16.86
N ILE A 85 0.68 6.27 -15.88
CA ILE A 85 1.29 7.54 -15.46
C ILE A 85 2.18 8.11 -16.56
N GLU A 86 3.03 7.28 -17.18
CA GLU A 86 3.97 7.69 -18.23
C GLU A 86 3.25 8.19 -19.50
N ASN A 87 2.10 7.61 -19.83
CA ASN A 87 1.33 7.95 -21.04
C ASN A 87 0.38 9.15 -20.84
N TRP A 88 0.20 9.63 -19.61
CA TRP A 88 -0.76 10.70 -19.34
C TRP A 88 -0.04 12.02 -19.02
N ASP A 89 -0.06 12.96 -19.96
CA ASP A 89 0.62 14.26 -19.82
C ASP A 89 0.19 15.05 -18.58
N TYR A 90 -1.09 14.91 -18.18
CA TYR A 90 -1.61 15.58 -16.98
C TYR A 90 -0.94 15.11 -15.67
N LEU A 91 -0.44 13.87 -15.64
CA LEU A 91 0.27 13.29 -14.50
C LEU A 91 1.77 13.64 -14.52
N GLY A 92 2.25 14.40 -15.50
CA GLY A 92 3.67 14.74 -15.68
C GLY A 92 4.41 13.82 -16.67
N GLY A 93 3.72 12.84 -17.26
CA GLY A 93 4.28 11.93 -18.27
C GLY A 93 5.54 11.22 -17.79
N SER A 94 6.48 10.98 -18.71
CA SER A 94 7.77 10.33 -18.42
C SER A 94 8.73 11.20 -17.60
N ILE A 95 8.53 12.52 -17.57
CA ILE A 95 9.40 13.47 -16.86
C ILE A 95 9.12 13.43 -15.35
N GLY A 96 7.87 13.17 -14.95
CA GLY A 96 7.43 13.15 -13.56
C GLY A 96 6.75 14.46 -13.13
N LEU A 97 6.12 14.42 -11.96
CA LEU A 97 5.34 15.54 -11.42
C LEU A 97 6.17 16.34 -10.42
N PHE A 98 6.46 17.60 -10.74
CA PHE A 98 7.24 18.50 -9.87
C PHE A 98 6.43 19.73 -9.42
N GLY A 99 6.91 20.40 -8.37
CA GLY A 99 6.34 21.65 -7.86
C GLY A 99 5.16 21.43 -6.92
N ILE A 100 5.14 20.32 -6.19
CA ILE A 100 4.13 20.06 -5.17
C ILE A 100 4.47 20.92 -3.95
N PRO A 101 3.54 21.79 -3.48
CA PRO A 101 3.83 22.68 -2.37
C PRO A 101 4.01 21.88 -1.08
N SER A 102 5.11 22.14 -0.37
CA SER A 102 5.39 21.51 0.91
C SER A 102 4.56 22.18 2.02
N ILE A 103 4.03 21.36 2.92
CA ILE A 103 3.17 21.83 4.01
C ILE A 103 4.02 22.03 5.26
N LYS A 104 3.78 23.13 6.00
CA LYS A 104 4.46 23.38 7.28
C LYS A 104 4.15 22.26 8.28
N TYR A 105 5.19 21.84 9.03
CA TYR A 105 5.12 20.76 10.04
C TYR A 105 4.79 19.36 9.51
N LEU A 106 4.92 19.09 8.21
CA LEU A 106 4.63 17.77 7.64
C LEU A 106 5.47 16.64 8.27
N VAL A 107 6.71 16.93 8.66
CA VAL A 107 7.58 15.98 9.36
C VAL A 107 6.96 15.51 10.68
N LEU A 108 6.41 16.45 11.47
CA LEU A 108 5.72 16.13 12.73
C LEU A 108 4.50 15.24 12.48
N TRP A 109 3.68 15.58 11.47
CA TRP A 109 2.52 14.78 11.07
C TRP A 109 2.92 13.38 10.60
N THR A 110 4.06 13.26 9.91
CA THR A 110 4.60 11.98 9.45
C THR A 110 4.96 11.09 10.63
N TYR A 111 5.66 11.62 11.64
CA TYR A 111 5.98 10.87 12.86
C TYR A 111 4.72 10.49 13.65
N LEU A 112 3.75 11.40 13.76
CA LEU A 112 2.49 11.13 14.44
C LEU A 112 1.72 9.99 13.75
N LEU A 113 1.58 10.05 12.42
CA LEU A 113 0.94 9.00 11.62
C LEU A 113 1.70 7.67 11.69
N LEU A 114 3.04 7.71 11.73
CA LEU A 114 3.86 6.50 11.93
C LEU A 114 3.54 5.84 13.28
N LEU A 115 3.44 6.60 14.36
CA LEU A 115 3.08 6.08 15.69
C LEU A 115 1.65 5.51 15.71
N ILE A 116 0.70 6.18 15.07
CA ILE A 116 -0.68 5.67 14.94
C ILE A 116 -0.69 4.36 14.17
N VAL A 117 -0.02 4.29 13.02
CA VAL A 117 0.03 3.07 12.20
C VAL A 117 0.74 1.95 12.96
N GLY A 118 1.84 2.24 13.65
CA GLY A 118 2.54 1.26 14.49
C GLY A 118 1.66 0.72 15.63
N TYR A 119 0.90 1.60 16.29
CA TYR A 119 -0.07 1.19 17.31
C TYR A 119 -1.18 0.30 16.73
N LEU A 120 -1.75 0.67 15.58
CA LEU A 120 -2.77 -0.13 14.90
C LEU A 120 -2.26 -1.51 14.49
N ILE A 121 -1.02 -1.59 14.00
CA ILE A 121 -0.39 -2.88 13.65
C ILE A 121 -0.21 -3.73 14.90
N SER A 122 0.31 -3.17 15.99
CA SER A 122 0.45 -3.89 17.27
C SER A 122 -0.90 -4.40 17.79
N MET A 123 -1.96 -3.60 17.64
CA MET A 123 -3.32 -4.03 17.99
C MET A 123 -3.79 -5.20 17.10
N VAL A 124 -3.53 -5.16 15.80
CA VAL A 124 -3.87 -6.25 14.86
C VAL A 124 -3.06 -7.52 15.19
N GLU A 125 -1.78 -7.39 15.52
CA GLU A 125 -0.89 -8.50 15.89
C GLU A 125 -1.33 -9.22 17.16
N ASN A 126 -1.78 -8.48 18.17
CA ASN A 126 -2.28 -9.07 19.42
C ASN A 126 -3.70 -9.66 19.28
N SER A 127 -4.39 -9.34 18.18
CA SER A 127 -5.78 -9.76 17.97
C SER A 127 -5.92 -11.23 17.53
N GLN A 128 -7.15 -11.73 17.57
CA GLN A 128 -7.50 -13.05 17.01
C GLN A 128 -7.24 -13.14 15.49
N LEU A 129 -7.22 -12.02 14.78
CA LEU A 129 -7.03 -11.99 13.32
C LEU A 129 -5.62 -12.47 12.93
N ALA A 130 -4.59 -12.03 13.67
CA ALA A 130 -3.22 -12.48 13.44
C ALA A 130 -3.04 -13.97 13.74
N ARG A 131 -3.69 -14.49 14.78
CA ARG A 131 -3.67 -15.94 15.08
C ARG A 131 -4.32 -16.77 13.97
N LYS A 132 -5.45 -16.32 13.43
CA LYS A 132 -6.11 -16.97 12.29
C LYS A 132 -5.25 -16.90 11.03
N ALA A 133 -4.54 -15.79 10.81
CA ALA A 133 -3.63 -15.62 9.68
C ALA A 133 -2.48 -16.62 9.71
N ALA A 134 -1.87 -16.84 10.89
CA ALA A 134 -0.80 -17.81 11.07
C ALA A 134 -1.25 -19.24 10.71
N VAL A 135 -2.49 -19.63 11.04
CA VAL A 135 -3.01 -20.96 10.65
C VAL A 135 -3.18 -21.06 9.12
N ILE A 136 -3.63 -19.98 8.47
CA ILE A 136 -3.80 -19.93 7.01
C ILE A 136 -2.46 -19.98 6.27
N SER A 137 -1.40 -19.38 6.83
CA SER A 137 -0.06 -19.42 6.22
C SER A 137 0.58 -20.80 6.30
N GLU A 138 0.28 -21.58 7.34
CA GLU A 138 0.77 -22.96 7.50
C GLU A 138 0.05 -23.93 6.56
N ASP A 139 -1.28 -24.02 6.66
CA ASP A 139 -2.07 -24.87 5.78
C ASP A 139 -3.51 -24.35 5.63
N ARG A 140 -3.85 -23.97 4.39
CA ARG A 140 -5.18 -23.47 4.02
C ARG A 140 -6.27 -24.53 4.16
N VAL A 141 -5.95 -25.79 3.93
CA VAL A 141 -6.91 -26.91 4.03
C VAL A 141 -7.24 -27.17 5.50
N LEU A 142 -6.23 -27.17 6.38
CA LEU A 142 -6.43 -27.22 7.83
C LEU A 142 -7.19 -25.99 8.36
N ALA A 143 -6.86 -24.78 7.88
CA ALA A 143 -7.60 -23.58 8.28
C ALA A 143 -9.10 -23.67 7.90
N ALA A 144 -9.40 -24.25 6.73
CA ALA A 144 -10.77 -24.45 6.26
C ALA A 144 -11.53 -25.48 7.12
N SER A 145 -10.87 -26.56 7.57
CA SER A 145 -11.51 -27.55 8.47
C SER A 145 -11.83 -26.98 9.85
N LEU A 146 -11.08 -25.97 10.31
CA LEU A 146 -11.36 -25.21 11.52
C LEU A 146 -12.44 -24.12 11.35
N GLY A 147 -13.08 -24.04 10.17
CA GLY A 147 -14.13 -23.06 9.89
C GLY A 147 -13.63 -21.63 9.68
N ILE A 148 -12.33 -21.44 9.45
CA ILE A 148 -11.75 -20.12 9.22
C ILE A 148 -12.02 -19.71 7.77
N ARG A 149 -12.70 -18.57 7.57
CA ARG A 149 -12.94 -17.99 6.26
C ARG A 149 -11.67 -17.31 5.74
N GLY A 150 -10.80 -18.07 5.08
CA GLY A 150 -9.51 -17.58 4.57
C GLY A 150 -9.63 -16.33 3.69
N LYS A 151 -10.59 -16.33 2.77
CA LYS A 151 -10.84 -15.21 1.85
C LYS A 151 -11.07 -13.88 2.55
N GLU A 152 -11.97 -13.86 3.54
CA GLU A 152 -12.33 -12.63 4.26
C GLU A 152 -11.11 -12.07 5.01
N LEU A 153 -10.30 -12.95 5.57
CA LEU A 153 -9.08 -12.54 6.27
C LEU A 153 -8.02 -12.00 5.30
N VAL A 154 -7.81 -12.65 4.16
CA VAL A 154 -6.92 -12.13 3.09
C VAL A 154 -7.38 -10.74 2.64
N ILE A 155 -8.67 -10.56 2.39
CA ILE A 155 -9.24 -9.27 2.00
C ILE A 155 -8.95 -8.21 3.05
N PHE A 156 -9.14 -8.52 4.33
CA PHE A 156 -8.85 -7.61 5.44
C PHE A 156 -7.37 -7.16 5.45
N PHE A 157 -6.42 -8.10 5.41
CA PHE A 157 -4.99 -7.78 5.44
C PHE A 157 -4.53 -7.00 4.20
N HIS A 158 -5.02 -7.36 3.01
CA HIS A 158 -4.72 -6.62 1.78
C HIS A 158 -5.29 -5.19 1.81
N THR A 159 -6.50 -5.03 2.33
CA THR A 159 -7.14 -3.71 2.43
C THR A 159 -6.41 -2.82 3.43
N PHE A 160 -6.05 -3.37 4.58
CA PHE A 160 -5.29 -2.64 5.60
C PHE A 160 -3.89 -2.26 5.11
N SER A 161 -3.25 -3.15 4.35
CA SER A 161 -2.02 -2.87 3.61
C SER A 161 -2.17 -1.69 2.64
N GLY A 162 -3.25 -1.66 1.86
CA GLY A 162 -3.54 -0.57 0.92
C GLY A 162 -3.74 0.78 1.58
N ILE A 163 -4.38 0.84 2.74
CA ILE A 163 -4.51 2.06 3.54
C ILE A 163 -3.13 2.61 3.92
N ILE A 164 -2.26 1.75 4.47
CA ILE A 164 -0.90 2.15 4.90
C ILE A 164 -0.05 2.56 3.69
N ALA A 165 -0.20 1.87 2.57
CA ALA A 165 0.47 2.19 1.32
C ALA A 165 0.04 3.56 0.76
N GLY A 166 -1.27 3.84 0.78
CA GLY A 166 -1.82 5.11 0.36
C GLY A 166 -1.36 6.27 1.25
N LEU A 167 -1.40 6.08 2.59
CA LEU A 167 -0.85 7.03 3.56
C LEU A 167 0.61 7.38 3.23
N ALA A 168 1.44 6.36 3.01
CA ALA A 168 2.85 6.56 2.72
C ALA A 168 3.06 7.29 1.38
N GLY A 169 2.24 7.02 0.36
CA GLY A 169 2.30 7.71 -0.93
C GLY A 169 1.95 9.20 -0.83
N ILE A 170 0.90 9.55 -0.09
CA ILE A 170 0.51 10.94 0.15
C ILE A 170 1.62 11.70 0.86
N LEU A 171 2.17 11.11 1.93
CA LEU A 171 3.24 11.72 2.70
C LEU A 171 4.51 11.87 1.86
N TYR A 172 4.84 10.88 1.04
CA TYR A 172 6.00 10.93 0.13
C TYR A 172 5.87 12.10 -0.86
N ALA A 173 4.72 12.25 -1.52
CA ALA A 173 4.48 13.33 -2.48
C ALA A 173 4.60 14.72 -1.85
N LEU A 174 3.99 14.92 -0.67
CA LEU A 174 3.98 16.21 0.02
C LEU A 174 5.32 16.55 0.69
N LEU A 175 6.13 15.54 1.05
CA LEU A 175 7.43 15.74 1.70
C LEU A 175 8.53 16.04 0.70
N ILE A 176 8.56 15.32 -0.41
CA ILE A 176 9.63 15.45 -1.41
C ILE A 176 9.36 16.61 -2.37
N GLY A 177 8.09 16.91 -2.65
CA GLY A 177 7.74 18.00 -3.57
C GLY A 177 7.84 17.64 -5.06
N GLY A 178 8.26 16.40 -5.36
CA GLY A 178 8.42 15.87 -6.71
C GLY A 178 8.28 14.35 -6.76
N LEU A 179 7.74 13.84 -7.87
CA LEU A 179 7.47 12.42 -8.11
C LEU A 179 8.12 12.00 -9.43
N ALA A 180 9.09 11.09 -9.35
CA ALA A 180 9.67 10.43 -10.51
C ALA A 180 8.99 9.07 -10.71
N VAL A 181 8.59 8.74 -11.93
CA VAL A 181 7.90 7.48 -12.25
C VAL A 181 8.80 6.27 -11.96
N ASP A 182 10.11 6.39 -12.21
CA ASP A 182 11.09 5.31 -12.01
C ASP A 182 11.27 4.89 -10.55
N PHE A 183 10.91 5.75 -9.60
CA PHE A 183 10.93 5.39 -8.18
C PHE A 183 9.96 4.25 -7.86
N PHE A 184 8.81 4.20 -8.55
CA PHE A 184 7.74 3.22 -8.31
C PHE A 184 7.96 1.91 -9.07
N GLY A 185 9.20 1.41 -9.11
CA GLY A 185 9.59 0.23 -9.88
C GLY A 185 10.18 -0.90 -9.05
N PHE A 186 10.95 -1.77 -9.71
CA PHE A 186 11.59 -2.94 -9.09
C PHE A 186 12.52 -2.59 -7.93
N LEU A 187 13.18 -1.44 -7.97
CA LEU A 187 14.08 -1.03 -6.89
C LEU A 187 13.31 -0.93 -5.57
N MET A 188 12.13 -0.30 -5.59
CA MET A 188 11.28 -0.18 -4.40
C MET A 188 10.81 -1.55 -3.90
N ILE A 189 10.47 -2.48 -4.81
CA ILE A 189 10.11 -3.86 -4.45
C ILE A 189 11.29 -4.54 -3.75
N GLY A 190 12.49 -4.44 -4.33
CA GLY A 190 13.72 -5.02 -3.78
C GLY A 190 14.02 -4.49 -2.38
N THR A 191 13.89 -3.18 -2.17
CA THR A 191 14.05 -2.57 -0.85
C THR A 191 12.99 -3.04 0.14
N LEU A 192 11.73 -3.16 -0.27
CA LEU A 192 10.66 -3.64 0.60
C LEU A 192 10.83 -5.12 0.96
N MET A 193 11.31 -5.94 0.04
CA MET A 193 11.67 -7.33 0.30
C MET A 193 12.86 -7.44 1.24
N ALA A 194 13.89 -6.62 1.06
CA ALA A 194 15.01 -6.56 1.99
C ALA A 194 14.54 -6.18 3.39
N ILE A 195 13.69 -5.15 3.51
CA ILE A 195 13.11 -4.75 4.80
C ILE A 195 12.29 -5.88 5.43
N LEU A 196 11.48 -6.59 4.63
CA LEU A 196 10.66 -7.70 5.11
C LEU A 196 11.51 -8.86 5.63
N PHE A 197 12.51 -9.29 4.86
CA PHE A 197 13.32 -10.47 5.23
C PHE A 197 14.35 -10.15 6.30
N VAL A 198 14.97 -8.97 6.28
CA VAL A 198 15.95 -8.56 7.29
C VAL A 198 15.27 -8.14 8.59
N GLY A 199 14.09 -7.51 8.51
CA GLY A 199 13.32 -7.09 9.67
C GLY A 199 12.77 -8.26 10.50
N GLY A 200 12.71 -9.46 9.92
CA GLY A 200 12.15 -10.65 10.58
C GLY A 200 10.63 -10.73 10.49
N TYR A 201 10.10 -11.95 10.57
CA TYR A 201 8.66 -12.24 10.53
C TYR A 201 8.07 -12.49 11.92
#